data_AF-A0A8S8XD82-F1
#
_entry.id   AF-A0A8S8XD82-F1
#
_cell.length_a   1.000
_cell.length_b   1.000
_cell.length_c   1.000
_cell.angle_alpha   90.00
_cell.angle_beta   90.00
_cell.angle_gamma   90.00
#
_symmetry.space_group_name_H-M   'P 1'
#
loop_
_entity.id
_entity.type
_entity.pdbx_description
1 polymer ?
#
loop_
_entity_poly.entity_id
_entity_poly.type
_entity_poly.pdbx_seq_one_letter_code
_entity_poly.pdbx_strand_id
1 'polypeptide(L)'
;MPAQVPPEAQSIGRARGRLSASSLTTYQRCEKQWFLNYRIGLRGPLTPHQIMGIEVEDSFCSILMKRAPVANSIEELRNWAESLIEVHAKEALENGRAVFDDAMWSRGNSMNRLIWS
;
A
#
# COMPACT_ATOMS: atom_id res chain seq x y z
N MET A 1 -42.27 24.15 -12.97
CA MET A 1 -41.03 24.51 -12.24
C MET A 1 -39.97 23.54 -12.71
N PRO A 2 -38.89 23.97 -13.40
CA PRO A 2 -37.98 23.01 -14.01
C PRO A 2 -37.26 22.22 -12.91
N ALA A 3 -37.41 20.90 -12.98
CA ALA A 3 -36.67 19.96 -12.15
C ALA A 3 -35.17 20.14 -12.42
N GLN A 4 -34.41 20.44 -11.37
CA GLN A 4 -32.95 20.40 -11.44
C GLN A 4 -32.56 18.93 -11.60
N VAL A 5 -32.24 18.55 -12.83
CA VAL A 5 -31.65 17.24 -13.12
C VAL A 5 -30.24 17.26 -12.50
N PRO A 6 -29.91 16.35 -11.58
CA PRO A 6 -28.58 16.29 -11.01
C PRO A 6 -27.54 16.08 -12.12
N PRO A 7 -26.35 16.70 -12.02
CA PRO A 7 -25.38 16.73 -13.10
C PRO A 7 -25.04 15.32 -13.59
N GLU A 8 -25.08 15.14 -14.91
CA GLU A 8 -24.70 13.92 -15.60
C GLU A 8 -23.24 13.57 -15.28
N ALA A 9 -23.05 12.38 -14.70
CA ALA A 9 -21.80 11.65 -14.63
C ALA A 9 -20.63 12.33 -13.87
N GLN A 10 -20.73 12.43 -12.54
CA GLN A 10 -19.55 12.15 -11.72
C GLN A 10 -19.26 10.66 -11.81
N SER A 11 -18.59 10.25 -12.89
CA SER A 11 -17.93 8.96 -13.10
C SER A 11 -18.29 7.87 -12.08
N ILE A 12 -19.50 7.29 -12.18
CA ILE A 12 -19.82 5.97 -11.65
C ILE A 12 -19.10 4.93 -12.54
N GLY A 13 -17.79 5.13 -12.75
CA GLY A 13 -17.05 4.69 -13.92
C GLY A 13 -15.68 4.12 -13.62
N ARG A 14 -15.36 3.81 -12.36
CA ARG A 14 -14.16 3.03 -11.98
C ARG A 14 -14.46 1.86 -11.05
N ALA A 15 -15.52 1.10 -11.33
CA ALA A 15 -15.59 -0.30 -10.93
C ALA A 15 -16.80 -0.97 -11.58
N ARG A 16 -16.59 -1.72 -12.66
CA ARG A 16 -17.23 -3.04 -12.72
C ARG A 16 -17.04 -3.69 -11.36
N GLY A 17 -18.02 -4.41 -10.81
CA GLY A 17 -18.00 -5.04 -9.47
C GLY A 17 -16.88 -6.06 -9.19
N ARG A 18 -15.64 -5.71 -9.54
CA ARG A 18 -14.39 -6.37 -9.19
C ARG A 18 -14.13 -6.07 -7.73
N LEU A 19 -14.68 -6.94 -6.91
CA LEU A 19 -14.22 -7.10 -5.55
C LEU A 19 -12.93 -7.92 -5.63
N SER A 20 -11.83 -7.40 -5.08
CA SER A 20 -10.71 -8.27 -4.72
C SER A 20 -11.20 -9.28 -3.67
N ALA A 21 -10.53 -10.42 -3.55
CA ALA A 21 -10.86 -11.39 -2.49
C ALA A 21 -10.88 -10.73 -1.10
N SER A 22 -9.92 -9.86 -0.80
CA SER A 22 -9.85 -9.08 0.44
C SER A 22 -11.01 -8.09 0.61
N SER A 23 -11.52 -7.52 -0.48
CA SER A 23 -12.68 -6.63 -0.46
C SER A 23 -13.97 -7.42 -0.20
N LEU A 24 -14.13 -8.59 -0.82
CA LEU A 24 -15.27 -9.47 -0.60
C LEU A 24 -15.34 -9.98 0.84
N THR A 25 -14.21 -10.41 1.42
CA THR A 25 -14.19 -10.85 2.82
C THR A 25 -14.53 -9.71 3.79
N THR A 26 -14.11 -8.47 3.48
CA THR A 26 -14.50 -7.30 4.26
C THR A 26 -16.01 -7.04 4.16
N TYR A 27 -16.59 -7.16 2.97
CA TYR A 27 -18.03 -7.02 2.75
C TYR A 27 -18.82 -8.06 3.56
N GLN A 28 -18.42 -9.33 3.46
CA GLN A 28 -19.06 -10.44 4.20
C GLN A 28 -18.97 -10.29 5.72
N ARG A 29 -17.92 -9.65 6.24
CA ARG A 29 -17.77 -9.35 7.68
C ARG A 29 -18.61 -8.15 8.10
N CYS A 30 -18.57 -7.05 7.35
CA CYS A 30 -19.32 -5.83 7.65
C CYS A 30 -19.51 -4.96 6.40
N GLU A 31 -20.74 -4.93 5.88
CA GLU A 31 -21.09 -4.16 4.69
C GLU A 31 -20.92 -2.64 4.88
N LYS A 32 -21.24 -2.13 6.07
CA LYS A 32 -21.09 -0.69 6.40
C LYS A 32 -19.62 -0.27 6.38
N GLN A 33 -18.74 -1.08 6.98
CA GLN A 33 -17.30 -0.84 6.98
C GLN A 33 -16.75 -0.92 5.56
N TRP A 34 -17.20 -1.90 4.77
CA TRP A 34 -16.83 -2.00 3.36
C TRP A 34 -17.24 -0.76 2.58
N PHE A 35 -18.48 -0.28 2.75
CA PHE A 35 -18.97 0.91 2.07
C PHE A 35 -18.14 2.16 2.42
N LEU A 36 -17.87 2.38 3.71
CA LEU A 36 -17.06 3.51 4.17
C LEU A 36 -15.63 3.45 3.59
N ASN A 37 -15.00 2.28 3.59
CA ASN A 37 -13.61 2.11 3.16
C ASN A 37 -13.42 2.14 1.63
N TYR A 38 -14.33 1.51 0.88
CA TYR A 38 -14.17 1.28 -0.57
C TYR A 38 -15.01 2.20 -1.45
N ARG A 39 -16.15 2.72 -0.95
CA ARG A 39 -17.00 3.66 -1.71
C ARG A 39 -16.79 5.11 -1.29
N ILE A 40 -16.64 5.39 0.00
CA ILE A 40 -16.40 6.74 0.51
C ILE A 40 -14.90 7.04 0.59
N GLY A 41 -14.06 6.02 0.81
CA GLY A 41 -12.60 6.16 0.86
C GLY A 41 -12.07 6.58 2.22
N LEU A 42 -12.87 6.46 3.29
CA LEU A 42 -12.41 6.69 4.65
C LEU A 42 -11.51 5.52 5.08
N ARG A 43 -10.22 5.79 5.34
CA ARG A 43 -9.28 4.77 5.82
C ARG A 43 -8.67 5.22 7.15
N GLY A 44 -8.48 4.26 8.05
CA GLY A 44 -7.71 4.47 9.27
C GLY A 44 -6.21 4.58 8.99
N PRO A 45 -5.42 5.02 9.98
CA PRO A 45 -3.97 5.04 9.88
C PRO A 45 -3.42 3.62 9.68
N LEU A 46 -2.32 3.51 8.93
CA LEU A 46 -1.62 2.24 8.75
C LEU A 46 -0.94 1.84 10.06
N THR A 47 -1.06 0.57 10.42
CA THR A 47 -0.36 0.02 11.58
C THR A 47 1.10 -0.33 11.22
N PRO A 48 2.05 -0.28 12.18
CA PRO A 48 3.44 -0.66 11.92
C PRO A 48 3.59 -2.04 11.26
N HIS A 49 2.76 -3.00 11.68
CA HIS A 49 2.75 -4.35 11.12
C HIS A 49 2.34 -4.38 9.64
N GLN A 50 1.39 -3.53 9.23
CA GLN A 50 0.97 -3.43 7.83
C GLN A 50 2.08 -2.81 6.98
N ILE A 51 2.73 -1.75 7.48
CA ILE A 51 3.84 -1.10 6.80
C ILE A 51 4.99 -2.09 6.61
N MET A 52 5.42 -2.76 7.68
CA MET A 52 6.46 -3.78 7.60
C MET A 52 6.09 -4.93 6.68
N GLY A 53 4.83 -5.38 6.68
CA GLY A 53 4.36 -6.42 5.77
C GLY A 53 4.52 -6.04 4.30
N ILE A 54 4.19 -4.80 3.94
CA ILE A 54 4.33 -4.27 2.57
C ILE A 54 5.82 -4.19 2.19
N GLU A 55 6.67 -3.62 3.04
CA GLU A 55 8.10 -3.45 2.73
C GLU A 55 8.84 -4.79 2.61
N VAL A 56 8.48 -5.78 3.44
CA VAL A 56 9.05 -7.13 3.35
C VAL A 56 8.58 -7.84 2.08
N GLU A 57 7.30 -7.71 1.70
CA GLU A 57 6.77 -8.29 0.46
C GLU A 57 7.47 -7.69 -0.76
N ASP A 58 7.64 -6.37 -0.81
CA ASP A 58 8.30 -5.68 -1.91
C ASP A 58 9.78 -6.07 -2.02
N SER A 59 10.49 -6.11 -0.89
CA SER A 59 11.90 -6.51 -0.83
C SER A 59 12.10 -7.97 -1.25
N PHE A 60 11.19 -8.86 -0.85
CA PHE A 60 11.22 -10.25 -1.29
C PHE A 60 10.94 -10.39 -2.79
N CYS A 61 9.96 -9.67 -3.32
CA CYS A 61 9.71 -9.60 -4.76
C CYS A 61 10.94 -9.08 -5.52
N SER A 62 11.61 -8.06 -4.99
CA SER A 62 12.84 -7.50 -5.56
C SER A 62 13.94 -8.55 -5.68
N ILE A 63 14.15 -9.40 -4.65
CA ILE A 63 15.09 -10.53 -4.71
C ILE A 63 14.71 -11.48 -5.85
N LEU A 64 13.43 -11.86 -5.96
CA LEU A 64 12.96 -12.78 -7.01
C LEU A 64 13.09 -12.22 -8.42
N MET A 65 13.09 -10.89 -8.57
CA MET A 65 13.27 -10.22 -9.86
C MET A 65 14.74 -10.09 -10.27
N LYS A 66 15.70 -10.39 -9.38
CA LYS A 66 17.14 -10.37 -9.72
C LYS A 66 17.47 -11.49 -10.69
N ARG A 67 18.25 -11.16 -11.72
CA ARG A 67 18.80 -12.16 -12.65
C ARG A 67 19.87 -12.97 -11.93
N ALA A 68 19.70 -14.28 -11.90
CA ALA A 68 20.69 -15.20 -11.36
C ALA A 68 22.03 -15.10 -12.13
N PRO A 69 23.18 -15.10 -11.44
CA PRO A 69 24.48 -15.15 -12.06
C PRO A 69 24.73 -16.53 -12.70
N VAL A 70 25.73 -16.61 -13.58
CA VAL A 70 26.24 -17.90 -14.05
C VAL A 70 26.93 -18.57 -12.87
N ALA A 71 26.46 -19.76 -12.51
CA ALA A 71 26.97 -20.54 -11.40
C ALA A 71 27.20 -21.99 -11.86
N ASN A 72 28.21 -22.63 -11.29
CA ASN A 72 28.61 -23.98 -11.63
C ASN A 72 27.93 -25.05 -10.76
N SER A 73 27.24 -24.62 -9.69
CA SER A 73 26.52 -25.50 -8.75
C SER A 73 25.28 -24.83 -8.15
N ILE A 74 24.39 -25.66 -7.59
CA ILE A 74 23.20 -25.18 -6.85
C ILE A 74 23.62 -24.46 -5.56
N GLU A 75 24.65 -24.95 -4.87
CA GLU A 75 25.21 -24.32 -3.68
C GLU A 75 25.70 -22.89 -3.94
N GLU A 76 26.37 -22.65 -5.08
CA GLU A 76 26.79 -21.28 -5.47
C GLU A 76 25.59 -20.34 -5.67
N LEU A 77 24.52 -20.83 -6.31
CA LEU A 77 23.28 -20.06 -6.45
C LEU A 77 22.61 -19.79 -5.11
N ARG A 78 22.62 -20.76 -4.19
CA ARG A 78 22.04 -20.60 -2.86
C ARG A 78 22.80 -19.56 -2.06
N ASN A 79 24.13 -19.63 -2.04
CA ASN A 79 24.98 -18.65 -1.36
C ASN A 79 24.78 -17.25 -1.95
N TRP A 80 24.64 -17.14 -3.28
CA TRP A 80 24.30 -15.87 -3.92
C TRP A 80 22.94 -15.33 -3.46
N ALA A 81 21.90 -16.15 -3.46
CA ALA A 81 20.58 -15.73 -3.02
C ALA A 81 20.58 -15.33 -1.53
N GLU A 82 21.25 -16.10 -0.67
CA GLU A 82 21.40 -15.79 0.77
C GLU A 82 22.13 -14.46 0.99
N SER A 83 23.12 -14.12 0.14
CA SER A 83 23.84 -12.85 0.22
C SER A 83 22.96 -11.62 -0.03
N LEU A 84 21.86 -11.78 -0.78
CA LEU A 84 20.90 -10.72 -1.06
C LEU A 84 19.96 -10.46 0.12
N ILE A 85 19.72 -11.47 0.97
CA ILE A 85 18.75 -11.38 2.06
C ILE A 85 19.13 -10.30 3.06
N GLU A 86 20.40 -10.26 3.49
CA GLU A 86 20.83 -9.30 4.53
C GLU A 86 20.75 -7.85 4.03
N VAL A 87 21.08 -7.61 2.76
CA VAL A 87 21.01 -6.28 2.14
C VAL A 87 19.57 -5.82 2.07
N HIS A 88 18.69 -6.62 1.46
CA HIS A 88 17.29 -6.26 1.28
C HIS A 88 16.50 -6.23 2.59
N ALA A 89 16.88 -7.03 3.59
CA ALA A 89 16.26 -6.96 4.92
C ALA A 89 16.58 -5.64 5.64
N LYS A 90 17.82 -5.14 5.52
CA LYS A 90 18.20 -3.83 6.06
C LYS A 90 17.46 -2.70 5.35
N GLU A 91 17.41 -2.74 4.01
CA GLU A 91 16.65 -1.78 3.21
C GLU A 91 15.17 -1.76 3.60
N ALA A 92 14.52 -2.93 3.73
CA ALA A 92 13.12 -3.04 4.14
C ALA A 92 12.87 -2.40 5.52
N LEU A 93 13.79 -2.60 6.47
CA LEU A 93 13.67 -2.04 7.82
C LEU A 93 13.81 -0.52 7.82
N GLU A 94 14.79 0.01 7.08
CA GLU A 94 15.03 1.45 6.97
C GLU A 94 13.88 2.15 6.25
N ASN A 95 13.40 1.59 5.14
CA ASN A 95 12.25 2.10 4.40
C ASN A 95 10.98 2.04 5.25
N GLY A 96 10.74 0.91 5.92
CA GLY A 96 9.58 0.76 6.80
C GLY A 96 9.56 1.75 7.96
N ARG A 97 10.72 2.06 8.53
CA ARG A 97 10.87 3.13 9.53
C ARG A 97 10.53 4.49 8.92
N ALA A 98 11.09 4.81 7.75
CA ALA A 98 10.83 6.10 7.09
C ALA A 98 9.34 6.29 6.76
N VAL A 99 8.69 5.25 6.22
CA VAL A 99 7.25 5.26 5.91
C VAL A 99 6.42 5.40 7.18
N PHE A 100 6.81 4.72 8.26
CA PHE A 100 6.13 4.84 9.55
C PHE A 100 6.25 6.25 10.14
N ASP A 101 7.44 6.85 10.08
CA ASP A 101 7.70 8.19 10.60
C ASP A 101 6.97 9.27 9.76
N ASP A 102 6.82 9.07 8.45
CA ASP A 102 6.00 9.95 7.58
C ASP A 102 4.49 9.77 7.80
N ALA A 103 4.03 8.52 8.00
CA ALA A 103 2.63 8.20 8.24
C ALA A 103 2.14 8.58 9.66
N MET A 104 3.06 8.68 10.62
CA MET A 104 2.82 9.26 11.95
C MET A 104 2.55 10.75 11.77
N TRP A 105 1.28 11.09 11.56
CA TRP A 105 0.68 12.42 11.67
C TRP A 105 1.73 13.53 11.70
N SER A 106 1.99 14.17 10.56
CA SER A 106 2.64 15.48 10.56
C SER A 106 1.98 16.29 11.69
N ARG A 107 2.74 16.64 12.75
CA ARG A 107 2.21 17.49 13.82
C ARG A 107 1.60 18.68 13.09
N GLY A 108 0.27 18.81 13.15
CA GLY A 108 -0.44 19.72 12.28
C GLY A 108 0.21 21.08 12.37
N ASN A 109 0.91 21.49 11.32
CA ASN A 109 1.25 22.88 11.15
C ASN A 109 -0.02 23.54 10.60
N SER A 110 -1.06 23.55 11.43
CA SER A 110 -2.35 24.20 11.18
C SER A 110 -2.24 25.72 11.20
N MET A 111 -1.03 26.27 11.05
CA MET A 111 -0.75 27.70 11.15
C MET A 111 0.23 28.19 10.08
N ASN A 112 0.19 27.66 8.86
CA ASN A 112 0.95 28.25 7.74
C ASN A 112 0.34 28.10 6.33
N ARG A 113 -0.98 27.83 6.23
CA ARG A 113 -1.68 27.75 4.94
C ARG A 113 -2.84 28.75 4.77
N LEU A 114 -2.76 29.90 5.44
CA LEU A 114 -3.74 30.99 5.31
C LEU A 114 -3.13 32.39 5.13
N ILE A 115 -1.86 32.51 4.73
CA ILE A 115 -1.32 33.79 4.25
C ILE A 115 -0.53 33.50 2.98
N TRP A 116 -0.89 34.20 1.91
CA TRP A 116 -0.40 34.11 0.52
C TRP A 116 -1.13 33.16 -0.44
N SER A 117 -2.40 33.50 -0.73
CA SER A 117 -2.89 33.73 -2.10
C SER A 117 -4.29 34.34 -2.05
#